data_AF-A0A724WPU5-F1
#
_entry.id   AF-A0A724WPU5-F1
#
_cell.length_a   1.000
_cell.length_b   1.000
_cell.length_c   1.000
_cell.angle_alpha   90.00
_cell.angle_beta   90.00
_cell.angle_gamma   90.00
#
_symmetry.space_group_name_H-M   'P 1'
#
loop_
_entity.id
_entity.type
_entity.pdbx_description
1 polymer ?
#
loop_
_entity_poly.entity_id
_entity_poly.type
_entity_poly.pdbx_seq_one_letter_code
_entity_poly.pdbx_strand_id
1 'polypeptide(L)'
;FIGASITYVLFRGGTIGQIQNVSPLYWFGGLVGVGVVFCVMRGIQLLGPSVAISVVLISQLSFALAVDTFGWFGLPQIDLSFGQLIGLAVMVCGIFVLKRYQVVAPEEKAKDQVERVS
;
A
#
# COMPACT_ATOMS: atom_id res chain seq x y z
N PHE A 1 7.71 -19.36 5.04
CA PHE A 1 9.08 -19.55 4.53
C PHE A 1 9.24 -20.85 3.73
N ILE A 2 8.90 -22.03 4.26
CA ILE A 2 9.05 -23.31 3.55
C ILE A 2 8.23 -23.40 2.24
N GLY A 3 7.00 -22.86 2.24
CA GLY A 3 6.16 -22.84 1.03
C GLY A 3 6.76 -22.02 -0.13
N ALA A 4 7.43 -20.91 0.18
CA ALA A 4 8.07 -20.06 -0.83
C ALA A 4 9.29 -20.76 -1.47
N SER A 5 10.06 -21.52 -0.67
CA SER A 5 11.19 -22.31 -1.15
C SER A 5 10.75 -23.43 -2.11
N ILE A 6 9.58 -24.04 -1.86
CA ILE A 6 9.02 -25.11 -2.69
C ILE A 6 8.52 -24.60 -4.05
N THR A 7 7.83 -23.45 -4.07
CA THR A 7 7.37 -22.84 -5.32
C THR A 7 8.56 -22.42 -6.20
N TYR A 8 9.64 -21.93 -5.59
CA TYR A 8 10.84 -21.52 -6.31
C TYR A 8 11.57 -22.69 -7.00
N VAL A 9 11.56 -23.88 -6.39
CA VAL A 9 12.22 -25.07 -6.95
C VAL A 9 11.39 -25.70 -8.07
N LEU A 10 10.06 -25.65 -8.00
CA LEU A 10 9.17 -26.23 -9.03
C LEU A 10 9.02 -25.36 -10.29
N PHE A 11 9.14 -24.03 -10.18
CA PHE A 11 8.98 -23.12 -11.31
C PHE A 11 10.29 -22.75 -12.03
N ARG A 12 11.46 -23.15 -11.48
CA ARG A 12 12.78 -22.84 -12.04
C ARG A 12 13.20 -23.82 -13.14
N GLY A 13 12.31 -24.03 -14.11
CA GLY A 13 12.61 -24.60 -15.42
C GLY A 13 12.97 -23.56 -16.49
N GLY A 14 13.23 -22.30 -16.09
CA GLY A 14 13.54 -21.19 -17.01
C GLY A 14 14.97 -20.69 -16.87
N THR A 15 15.72 -20.76 -17.96
CA THR A 15 17.11 -20.32 -18.15
C THR A 15 17.39 -18.93 -17.55
N ILE A 16 18.41 -18.85 -16.68
CA ILE A 16 18.90 -17.63 -16.01
C ILE A 16 19.33 -16.53 -17.02
N GLY A 17 19.52 -16.89 -18.29
CA GLY A 17 19.83 -15.99 -19.41
C GLY A 17 18.69 -15.11 -19.91
N GLN A 18 17.42 -15.33 -19.53
CA GLN A 18 16.31 -14.45 -19.94
C GLN A 18 16.10 -13.23 -19.03
N ILE A 19 16.81 -13.13 -17.90
CA ILE A 19 16.79 -11.98 -16.99
C ILE A 19 17.41 -10.73 -17.65
N GLN A 20 18.11 -10.88 -18.78
CA GLN A 20 18.67 -9.75 -19.53
C GLN A 20 17.69 -9.14 -20.55
N ASN A 21 16.51 -9.73 -20.75
CA ASN A 21 15.47 -9.21 -21.64
C ASN A 21 14.15 -8.92 -20.89
N VAL A 22 14.21 -8.65 -19.58
CA VAL A 22 13.04 -8.13 -18.87
C VAL A 22 12.90 -6.63 -19.15
N SER A 23 11.74 -6.25 -19.66
CA SER A 23 11.35 -4.87 -19.96
C SER A 23 11.67 -3.94 -18.78
N PRO A 24 12.17 -2.71 -19.01
CA PRO A 24 12.47 -1.74 -17.95
C PRO A 24 11.31 -1.55 -16.96
N LEU A 25 10.07 -1.71 -17.44
CA LEU A 25 8.84 -1.69 -16.67
C LEU A 25 8.86 -2.59 -15.42
N TYR A 26 9.51 -3.76 -15.49
CA TYR A 26 9.61 -4.70 -14.37
C TYR A 26 10.53 -4.17 -13.25
N TRP A 27 11.62 -3.52 -13.63
CA TRP A 27 12.52 -2.84 -12.70
C TRP A 27 11.85 -1.62 -12.06
N PHE A 28 11.09 -0.84 -12.84
CA PHE A 28 10.33 0.29 -12.32
C PHE A 28 9.23 -0.15 -11.34
N GLY A 29 8.53 -1.25 -11.60
CA GLY A 29 7.53 -1.80 -10.67
C GLY A 29 8.13 -2.18 -9.31
N GLY A 30 9.31 -2.80 -9.29
CA GLY A 30 10.04 -3.11 -8.06
C GLY A 30 10.46 -1.86 -7.28
N LEU A 31 11.01 -0.85 -7.97
CA LEU A 31 11.43 0.40 -7.35
C LEU A 31 10.24 1.20 -6.77
N VAL A 32 9.14 1.29 -7.51
CA VAL A 32 7.90 1.94 -7.06
C VAL A 32 7.32 1.20 -5.84
N GLY A 33 7.34 -0.13 -5.84
CA GLY A 33 6.89 -0.94 -4.69
C GLY A 33 7.68 -0.65 -3.42
N VAL A 34 9.01 -0.59 -3.50
CA VAL A 34 9.86 -0.23 -2.35
C VAL A 34 9.55 1.19 -1.86
N GLY A 35 9.35 2.14 -2.77
CA GLY A 35 8.97 3.52 -2.44
C GLY A 35 7.63 3.60 -1.69
N VAL A 36 6.62 2.84 -2.13
CA VAL A 36 5.32 2.77 -1.46
C VAL A 36 5.47 2.19 -0.05
N VAL A 37 6.15 1.05 0.11
CA VAL A 37 6.33 0.42 1.43
C VAL A 37 7.09 1.36 2.38
N PHE A 38 8.12 2.04 1.90
CA PHE A 38 8.87 3.02 2.70
C PHE A 38 7.97 4.19 3.15
N CYS A 39 7.15 4.72 2.24
CA CYS A 39 6.16 5.77 2.57
C CYS A 39 5.17 5.30 3.63
N VAL A 40 4.63 4.08 3.50
CA VAL A 40 3.72 3.47 4.48
C VAL A 40 4.37 3.31 5.84
N MET A 41 5.60 2.79 5.87
CA MET A 41 6.35 2.57 7.10
C MET A 41 6.61 3.89 7.84
N ARG A 42 6.91 4.96 7.09
CA ARG A 42 7.03 6.32 7.64
C ARG A 42 5.68 6.85 8.14
N GLY A 43 4.60 6.68 7.37
CA GLY A 43 3.25 7.09 7.79
C GLY A 43 2.79 6.45 9.11
N ILE A 44 3.11 5.16 9.30
CA ILE A 44 2.83 4.43 10.55
C ILE A 44 3.55 5.05 11.75
N GLN A 45 4.78 5.51 11.59
CA GLN A 45 5.55 6.14 12.67
C GLN A 45 5.01 7.53 13.08
N LEU A 46 4.34 8.26 12.18
CA LEU A 46 3.85 9.62 12.46
C LEU A 46 2.41 9.68 13.00
N LEU A 47 1.51 8.80 12.56
CA LEU A 47 0.07 8.88 12.87
C LEU A 47 -0.44 7.75 13.77
N GLY A 48 0.43 6.81 14.14
CA GLY A 48 0.07 5.57 14.82
C GLY A 48 -0.37 4.48 13.83
N PRO A 49 -0.21 3.19 14.19
CA PRO A 49 -0.34 2.08 13.24
C PRO A 49 -1.73 1.96 12.61
N SER A 50 -2.78 2.15 13.41
CA SER A 50 -4.16 1.95 12.98
C SER A 50 -4.61 2.97 11.94
N VAL A 51 -4.40 4.27 12.20
CA VAL A 51 -4.80 5.35 11.29
C VAL A 51 -4.00 5.30 10.00
N ALA A 52 -2.69 5.06 10.11
CA ALA A 52 -1.81 4.99 8.95
C ALA A 52 -2.21 3.87 7.98
N ILE A 53 -2.50 2.67 8.48
CA ILE A 53 -2.91 1.54 7.62
C ILE A 53 -4.22 1.86 6.89
N SER A 54 -5.23 2.41 7.58
CA SER A 54 -6.50 2.75 6.93
C SER A 54 -6.34 3.80 5.83
N VAL A 55 -5.54 4.85 6.06
CA VAL A 55 -5.27 5.89 5.06
C VAL A 55 -4.50 5.30 3.86
N VAL A 56 -3.53 4.43 4.13
CA VAL A 56 -2.72 3.77 3.12
C VAL A 56 -3.56 2.87 2.22
N LEU A 57 -4.43 2.04 2.79
CA LEU A 57 -5.29 1.13 2.02
C LEU A 57 -6.18 1.89 1.04
N ILE A 58 -6.72 3.03 1.47
CA ILE A 58 -7.62 3.84 0.64
C ILE A 58 -6.83 4.59 -0.44
N SER A 59 -5.63 5.09 -0.11
CA SER A 59 -4.72 5.67 -1.09
C SER A 59 -4.34 4.65 -2.16
N GLN A 60 -3.98 3.43 -1.76
CA GLN A 60 -3.62 2.34 -2.68
C GLN A 60 -4.80 1.94 -3.57
N LEU A 61 -6.01 1.86 -3.02
CA LEU A 61 -7.20 1.54 -3.82
C LEU A 61 -7.56 2.67 -4.79
N SER A 62 -7.49 3.92 -4.34
CA SER A 62 -7.70 5.08 -5.21
C SER A 62 -6.69 5.10 -6.35
N PHE A 63 -5.44 4.80 -6.04
CA PHE A 63 -4.36 4.72 -7.02
C PHE A 63 -4.55 3.53 -7.98
N ALA A 64 -5.02 2.38 -7.50
CA ALA A 64 -5.37 1.24 -8.33
C ALA A 64 -6.48 1.59 -9.35
N LEU A 65 -7.55 2.26 -8.90
CA LEU A 65 -8.61 2.75 -9.78
C LEU A 65 -8.10 3.76 -10.81
N ALA A 66 -7.18 4.65 -10.41
CA ALA A 66 -6.54 5.58 -11.33
C ALA A 66 -5.69 4.85 -12.38
N VAL A 67 -4.89 3.85 -11.96
CA VAL A 67 -4.06 3.07 -12.88
C VAL A 67 -4.90 2.22 -13.84
N ASP A 68 -5.98 1.62 -13.35
CA ASP A 68 -6.94 0.84 -14.14
C ASP A 68 -7.63 1.70 -15.21
N THR A 69 -7.90 2.97 -14.90
CA THR A 69 -8.53 3.92 -15.84
C THR A 69 -7.57 4.48 -16.86
N PHE A 70 -6.32 4.74 -16.47
CA PHE A 70 -5.28 5.10 -17.44
C PHE A 70 -4.83 3.90 -18.30
N GLY A 71 -5.20 2.66 -17.93
CA GLY A 71 -4.82 1.46 -18.67
C GLY A 71 -3.30 1.24 -18.68
N TRP A 72 -2.58 1.75 -17.67
CA TRP A 72 -1.12 1.86 -17.69
C TRP A 72 -0.39 0.50 -17.76
N PHE A 73 -1.09 -0.59 -17.44
CA PHE A 73 -0.60 -1.97 -17.53
C PHE A 73 -0.92 -2.68 -18.86
N GLY A 74 -1.47 -1.97 -19.85
CA GLY A 74 -1.83 -2.58 -21.15
C GLY A 74 -3.02 -3.53 -21.06
N LEU A 75 -3.77 -3.49 -19.96
CA LEU A 75 -5.09 -4.12 -19.84
C LEU A 75 -6.15 -3.24 -20.54
N PRO A 76 -7.25 -3.83 -21.06
CA PRO A 76 -8.36 -3.06 -21.60
C PRO A 76 -8.82 -2.05 -20.56
N GLN A 77 -8.94 -0.77 -20.98
CA GLN A 77 -9.39 0.30 -20.10
C GLN A 77 -10.72 -0.12 -19.47
N ILE A 78 -10.71 -0.25 -18.14
CA ILE A 78 -11.93 -0.54 -17.41
C ILE A 78 -12.71 0.78 -17.40
N ASP A 79 -13.87 0.79 -18.04
CA ASP A 79 -14.77 1.93 -17.95
C ASP A 79 -15.11 2.17 -16.48
N LEU A 80 -14.83 3.39 -16.00
CA LEU A 80 -15.22 3.81 -14.65
C LEU A 80 -16.72 3.63 -14.49
N SER A 81 -17.09 2.52 -13.85
CA SER A 81 -18.48 2.29 -13.51
C SER A 81 -18.88 3.23 -12.38
N PHE A 82 -20.11 3.72 -12.41
CA PHE A 82 -20.70 4.51 -11.32
C PHE A 82 -20.54 3.80 -9.95
N GLY A 83 -20.51 2.46 -9.93
CA GLY A 83 -20.26 1.69 -8.70
C GLY A 83 -18.87 1.91 -8.10
N GLN A 84 -17.82 2.02 -8.91
CA GLN A 84 -16.46 2.30 -8.42
C GLN A 84 -16.35 3.70 -7.85
N LEU A 85 -17.04 4.67 -8.47
CA LEU A 85 -17.08 6.05 -7.99
C LEU A 85 -17.78 6.17 -6.63
N ILE A 86 -18.92 5.48 -6.46
CA ILE A 86 -19.63 5.40 -5.19
C ILE A 86 -18.78 4.68 -4.14
N GLY A 87 -18.15 3.55 -4.50
CA GLY A 87 -17.25 2.83 -3.60
C GLY A 87 -16.10 3.70 -3.09
N LEU A 88 -15.46 4.45 -3.99
CA LEU A 88 -14.41 5.41 -3.65
C LEU A 88 -14.93 6.51 -2.71
N ALA A 89 -16.10 7.10 -3.01
CA ALA A 89 -16.73 8.11 -2.17
C ALA A 89 -17.03 7.58 -0.75
N VAL A 90 -17.54 6.35 -0.65
CA VAL A 90 -17.79 5.68 0.64
C VAL A 90 -16.49 5.46 1.41
N MET A 91 -15.39 5.09 0.75
CA MET A 91 -14.09 4.94 1.42
C MET A 91 -13.56 6.27 1.96
N VAL A 92 -13.66 7.36 1.19
CA VAL A 92 -13.26 8.69 1.66
C VAL A 92 -14.09 9.10 2.88
N CYS A 93 -15.42 8.90 2.84
CA CYS A 93 -16.29 9.10 4.00
C CYS A 93 -15.87 8.24 5.20
N GLY A 94 -15.48 6.99 4.96
CA GLY A 94 -14.96 6.07 5.96
C GLY A 94 -13.75 6.63 6.73
N ILE A 95 -12.78 7.26 6.04
CA ILE A 95 -11.63 7.93 6.70
C ILE A 95 -12.10 9.07 7.58
N PHE A 96 -13.04 9.89 7.10
CA PHE A 96 -13.53 11.02 7.88
C PHE A 96 -14.17 10.56 9.20
N VAL A 97 -14.91 9.45 9.17
CA VAL A 97 -15.50 8.83 10.38
C VAL A 97 -14.42 8.19 11.24
N LEU A 98 -13.48 7.44 10.66
CA LEU A 98 -12.36 6.83 11.40
C LEU A 98 -11.50 7.86 12.11
N LYS A 99 -11.20 8.98 11.44
CA LYS A 99 -10.50 10.13 12.04
C LYS A 99 -11.25 10.68 13.25
N ARG A 100 -12.60 10.69 13.21
CA ARG A 100 -13.43 11.13 14.34
C ARG A 100 -13.48 10.12 15.48
N TYR A 101 -13.43 8.82 15.18
CA TYR A 101 -13.51 7.75 16.18
C TYR A 101 -12.15 7.38 16.80
N GLN A 102 -11.04 7.60 16.09
CA GLN A 102 -9.67 7.32 16.55
C GLN A 102 -8.97 8.48 17.27
N VAL A 103 -9.67 9.56 17.65
CA VAL A 103 -9.19 10.49 18.70
C VAL A 103 -9.33 9.86 20.09
N VAL A 104 -8.96 8.58 20.22
CA VAL A 104 -8.84 7.86 21.48
C VAL A 104 -7.74 6.81 21.32
N ALA A 105 -6.50 7.25 21.20
CA ALA A 105 -5.36 6.50 21.68
C ALA A 105 -4.43 7.52 22.35
N PRO A 106 -4.23 7.46 23.67
CA PRO A 106 -3.51 8.48 24.42
C PRO A 106 -2.02 8.38 24.11
N GLU A 107 -1.47 9.36 23.39
CA GLU A 107 -0.02 9.59 23.31
C GLU A 107 0.51 10.35 24.55
N GLU A 108 -0.31 10.52 25.59
CA GLU A 108 0.03 11.17 26.87
C GLU A 108 0.58 10.17 27.91
N LYS A 109 1.47 9.27 27.48
CA LYS A 109 2.21 8.37 28.40
C LYS A 109 3.70 8.24 28.09
N ALA A 110 4.13 8.61 26.88
CA ALA A 110 5.54 8.48 26.50
C ALA A 110 6.40 9.70 26.90
N LYS A 111 5.80 10.88 27.12
CA LYS A 111 6.53 12.07 27.57
C LYS A 111 6.64 12.18 29.10
N ASP A 112 5.61 11.79 29.84
CA ASP A 112 5.65 11.78 31.33
C ASP A 112 6.65 10.78 31.92
N GLN A 113 6.95 9.67 31.21
CA GLN A 113 7.90 8.68 31.69
C GLN A 113 9.37 9.11 31.47
N VAL A 114 9.64 10.01 30.53
CA VAL A 114 10.99 10.53 30.26
C VAL A 114 11.33 11.68 31.21
N GLU A 115 10.35 12.50 31.61
CA GLU A 115 10.55 13.61 32.55
C GLU A 115 10.60 13.18 34.01
N ARG A 116 10.03 12.01 34.35
CA ARG A 116 10.08 11.42 35.72
C ARG A 116 11.31 10.54 35.99
N VAL A 117 12.24 10.42 35.04
CA VAL A 117 13.48 9.64 35.16
C VAL A 117 14.73 10.52 34.93
N SER A 118 14.55 11.82 34.66
CA SER A 118 15.63 12.82 34.55
C SER A 118 15.61 13.79 35.73
#